data_AF-A0A7W1AJK9-F1
#
_entry.id   AF-A0A7W1AJK9-F1
#
_cell.length_a   1.000
_cell.length_b   1.000
_cell.length_c   1.000
_cell.angle_alpha   90.00
_cell.angle_beta   90.00
_cell.angle_gamma   90.00
#
_symmetry.space_group_name_H-M   'P 1'
#
loop_
_entity.id
_entity.type
_entity.pdbx_description
1 polymer ?
#
loop_
_entity_poly.entity_id
_entity_poly.type
_entity_poly.pdbx_seq_one_letter_code
_entity_poly.pdbx_strand_id
1 'polypeptide(L)'
;GRVYARAADFAAAVKKGEVTVALVDATYLASSSNYTVLAASVRGGDVAQTWQLVSKGAKKFSELRGKRVLVPANGGKEADFALNVLLGGVEKDYFKVEVAPDTVSAIAAVQLGKADAAIVPTGVDLPSPTVQVLALPSVATPILVGYAGLTAQQRTTVIAAAANFKGDTTIASFRAGDAEAVKAIARRFGAPVKRGPLVVPSVRLVVGDLVEGRKLAIERTPATTFAISR
;
A
#
# COMPACT_ATOMS: atom_id res chain seq x y z
N GLY A 1 2.80 6.31 -26.71
CA GLY A 1 2.07 5.52 -25.69
C GLY A 1 0.66 6.08 -25.53
N ARG A 2 -0.27 5.31 -24.97
CA ARG A 2 -1.61 5.78 -24.59
C ARG A 2 -1.68 5.95 -23.06
N VAL A 3 -2.42 6.95 -22.59
CA VAL A 3 -2.70 7.16 -21.17
C VAL A 3 -4.20 6.93 -20.94
N TYR A 4 -4.52 6.16 -19.91
CA TYR A 4 -5.90 5.83 -19.57
C TYR A 4 -6.27 6.54 -18.27
N ALA A 5 -7.21 7.49 -18.35
CA ALA A 5 -7.67 8.24 -17.18
C ALA A 5 -8.56 7.40 -16.25
N ARG A 6 -9.23 6.37 -16.78
CA ARG A 6 -10.09 5.47 -16.02
C ARG A 6 -9.56 4.06 -16.07
N ALA A 7 -9.57 3.41 -14.90
CA ALA A 7 -9.18 2.02 -14.74
C ALA A 7 -10.00 1.05 -15.63
N ALA A 8 -11.30 1.32 -15.80
CA ALA A 8 -12.17 0.50 -16.64
C ALA A 8 -11.77 0.54 -18.13
N ASP A 9 -11.37 1.70 -18.64
CA ASP A 9 -10.95 1.86 -20.04
C ASP A 9 -9.62 1.14 -20.28
N PHE A 10 -8.71 1.21 -19.32
CA PHE A 10 -7.46 0.45 -19.34
C PHE A 10 -7.71 -1.06 -19.34
N ALA A 11 -8.56 -1.55 -18.42
CA ALA A 11 -8.92 -2.96 -18.33
C ALA A 11 -9.56 -3.49 -19.63
N ALA A 12 -10.42 -2.68 -20.26
CA ALA A 12 -11.02 -3.01 -21.54
C ALA A 12 -9.98 -3.12 -22.67
N ALA A 13 -9.02 -2.19 -22.73
CA ALA A 13 -7.95 -2.21 -23.73
C ALA A 13 -7.01 -3.42 -23.56
N VAL A 14 -6.67 -3.76 -22.31
CA VAL A 14 -5.91 -4.98 -22.00
C VAL A 14 -6.68 -6.22 -22.46
N LYS A 15 -7.98 -6.31 -22.16
CA LYS A 15 -8.82 -7.46 -22.55
C LYS A 15 -8.93 -7.61 -24.07
N LYS A 16 -8.92 -6.50 -24.82
CA LYS A 16 -8.92 -6.49 -26.29
C LYS A 16 -7.55 -6.84 -26.90
N GLY A 17 -6.50 -6.97 -26.09
CA GLY A 17 -5.14 -7.21 -26.57
C GLY A 17 -4.46 -5.96 -27.17
N GLU A 18 -5.01 -4.77 -26.94
CA GLU A 18 -4.44 -3.51 -27.45
C GLU A 18 -3.23 -3.03 -26.61
N VAL A 19 -3.06 -3.58 -25.41
CA VAL A 19 -1.98 -3.23 -24.48
C VAL A 19 -1.13 -4.47 -24.20
N THR A 20 0.12 -4.45 -24.65
CA THR A 20 1.09 -5.54 -24.44
C THR A 20 2.10 -5.23 -23.33
N VAL A 21 2.42 -3.95 -23.13
CA VAL A 21 3.29 -3.44 -22.07
C VAL A 21 2.66 -2.16 -21.50
N ALA A 22 2.67 -2.03 -20.17
CA ALA A 22 2.20 -0.82 -19.52
C ALA A 22 2.98 -0.55 -18.24
N LEU A 23 3.03 0.73 -17.85
CA LEU A 23 3.39 1.13 -16.51
C LEU A 23 2.10 1.32 -15.71
N VAL A 24 1.98 0.64 -14.57
CA VAL A 24 0.73 0.56 -13.82
C VAL A 24 1.00 0.67 -12.32
N ASP A 25 0.17 1.40 -11.58
CA ASP A 25 0.29 1.48 -10.13
C ASP A 25 0.23 0.08 -9.48
N ALA A 26 1.13 -0.18 -8.53
CA ALA A 26 1.19 -1.46 -7.84
C ALA A 26 -0.09 -1.78 -7.06
N THR A 27 -0.81 -0.75 -6.62
CA THR A 27 -2.12 -0.85 -5.95
C THR A 27 -3.20 -1.38 -6.88
N TYR A 28 -3.26 -0.87 -8.11
CA TYR A 28 -4.17 -1.39 -9.13
C TYR A 28 -3.83 -2.85 -9.45
N LEU A 29 -2.55 -3.14 -9.69
CA LEU A 29 -2.07 -4.48 -9.99
C LEU A 29 -2.37 -5.49 -8.88
N ALA A 30 -2.33 -5.08 -7.62
CA ALA A 30 -2.66 -5.91 -6.47
C ALA A 30 -4.12 -6.43 -6.48
N SER A 31 -5.00 -5.79 -7.25
CA SER A 31 -6.38 -6.22 -7.45
C SER A 31 -6.63 -6.88 -8.81
N SER A 32 -5.61 -6.92 -9.68
CA SER A 32 -5.66 -7.43 -11.04
C SER A 32 -4.95 -8.78 -11.17
N SER A 33 -5.21 -9.49 -12.26
CA SER A 33 -4.53 -10.73 -12.61
C SER A 33 -4.09 -10.68 -14.07
N ASN A 34 -3.31 -11.68 -14.51
CA ASN A 34 -2.89 -11.85 -15.92
C ASN A 34 -1.87 -10.82 -16.45
N TYR A 35 -0.91 -10.44 -15.61
CA TYR A 35 0.26 -9.65 -16.01
C TYR A 35 1.56 -10.33 -15.57
N THR A 36 2.66 -9.98 -16.22
CA THR A 36 4.03 -10.37 -15.84
C THR A 36 4.79 -9.11 -15.42
N VAL A 37 5.41 -9.12 -14.25
CA VAL A 37 6.29 -8.02 -13.82
C VAL A 37 7.56 -8.03 -14.68
N LEU A 38 7.89 -6.89 -15.29
CA LEU A 38 9.10 -6.72 -16.10
C LEU A 38 10.15 -5.90 -15.34
N ALA A 39 9.74 -4.80 -14.70
CA ALA A 39 10.64 -3.94 -13.93
C ALA A 39 9.86 -3.09 -12.91
N ALA A 40 10.51 -2.69 -11.83
CA ALA A 40 9.97 -1.72 -10.87
C ALA A 40 10.47 -0.32 -11.22
N SER A 41 9.58 0.69 -11.21
CA SER A 41 10.00 2.07 -11.41
C SER A 41 10.75 2.60 -10.20
N VAL A 42 11.73 3.47 -10.43
CA VAL A 42 12.48 4.13 -9.36
C VAL A 42 12.01 5.58 -9.26
N ARG A 43 11.53 5.97 -8.08
CA ARG A 43 11.15 7.34 -7.74
C ARG A 43 11.88 7.75 -6.47
N GLY A 44 12.51 8.93 -6.47
CA GLY A 44 13.29 9.39 -5.31
C GLY A 44 14.45 8.45 -4.91
N GLY A 45 14.95 7.66 -5.86
CA GLY A 45 16.04 6.70 -5.62
C GLY A 45 15.60 5.30 -5.17
N ASP A 46 14.31 5.06 -4.96
CA ASP A 46 13.79 3.78 -4.45
C ASP A 46 12.64 3.21 -5.31
N VAL A 47 12.39 1.91 -5.19
CA VAL A 47 11.29 1.15 -5.83
C VAL A 47 10.04 1.05 -4.95
N ALA A 48 10.11 1.64 -3.76
CA ALA A 48 8.98 1.84 -2.89
C ALA A 48 8.89 3.32 -2.50
N GLN A 49 7.67 3.83 -2.38
CA GLN A 49 7.41 5.18 -1.95
C GLN A 49 6.74 5.15 -0.58
N THR A 50 7.35 5.84 0.39
CA THR A 50 6.77 6.04 1.72
C THR A 50 5.60 7.02 1.64
N TRP A 51 4.60 6.81 2.49
CA TRP A 51 3.39 7.64 2.53
C TRP A 51 3.28 8.39 3.86
N GLN A 52 2.43 9.40 3.89
CA GLN A 52 2.15 10.20 5.07
C GLN A 52 0.72 10.70 5.06
N LEU A 53 0.12 10.79 6.24
CA LEU A 53 -1.14 11.50 6.45
C LEU A 53 -0.81 12.92 6.90
N VAL A 54 -1.34 13.92 6.18
CA VAL A 54 -1.08 15.33 6.43
C VAL A 54 -2.38 16.09 6.72
N SER A 55 -2.31 17.11 7.56
CA SER A 55 -3.46 17.97 7.89
C SER A 55 -2.98 19.38 8.21
N LYS A 56 -3.86 20.35 7.95
CA LYS A 56 -3.68 21.75 8.37
C LYS A 56 -4.14 22.00 9.81
N GLY A 57 -5.09 21.22 10.31
CA GLY A 57 -5.79 21.48 11.58
C GLY A 57 -5.63 20.40 12.63
N ALA A 58 -5.42 19.14 12.22
CA ALA A 58 -5.21 18.03 13.14
C ALA A 58 -3.72 17.85 13.45
N LYS A 59 -3.41 17.59 14.72
CA LYS A 59 -2.06 17.19 15.19
C LYS A 59 -2.01 15.70 15.55
N LYS A 60 -3.15 15.06 15.74
CA LYS A 60 -3.25 13.65 16.13
C LYS A 60 -4.24 12.91 15.25
N PHE A 61 -3.99 11.62 15.01
CA PHE A 61 -4.87 10.75 14.24
C PHE A 61 -6.31 10.69 14.78
N SER A 62 -6.48 10.78 16.11
CA SER A 62 -7.79 10.81 16.79
C SER A 62 -8.68 11.99 16.39
N GLU A 63 -8.08 13.12 16.02
CA GLU A 63 -8.79 14.36 15.65
C GLU A 63 -9.39 14.30 14.24
N LEU A 64 -9.00 13.29 13.47
CA LEU A 64 -9.50 13.06 12.10
C LEU A 64 -10.75 12.18 12.06
N ARG A 65 -11.30 11.78 13.21
CA ARG A 65 -12.53 10.99 13.23
C ARG A 65 -13.71 11.77 12.64
N GLY A 66 -14.42 11.16 11.70
CA GLY A 66 -15.54 11.76 10.95
C GLY A 66 -15.12 12.84 9.93
N LYS A 67 -13.81 13.08 9.75
CA LYS A 67 -13.30 14.13 8.87
C LYS A 67 -13.21 13.69 7.41
N ARG A 68 -13.04 14.64 6.49
CA ARG A 68 -12.84 14.36 5.06
C ARG A 68 -11.34 14.20 4.78
N VAL A 69 -10.95 13.02 4.33
CA VAL A 69 -9.56 12.67 4.01
C VAL A 69 -9.45 12.39 2.51
N LEU A 70 -8.57 13.11 1.82
CA LEU A 70 -8.31 12.89 0.40
C LEU A 70 -7.21 11.87 0.17
N VAL A 71 -7.37 11.08 -0.88
CA VAL A 71 -6.34 10.15 -1.38
C VAL A 71 -6.20 10.39 -2.88
N PRO A 72 -4.98 10.55 -3.41
CA PRO A 72 -4.76 10.63 -4.85
C PRO A 72 -5.29 9.38 -5.56
N ALA A 73 -5.85 9.56 -6.76
CA ALA A 73 -6.30 8.46 -7.59
C ALA A 73 -5.15 7.48 -7.86
N ASN A 74 -5.39 6.20 -7.63
CA ASN A 74 -4.37 5.14 -7.74
C ASN A 74 -4.88 3.91 -8.53
N GLY A 75 -5.88 4.14 -9.39
CA GLY A 75 -6.49 3.13 -10.25
C GLY A 75 -7.69 2.41 -9.65
N GLY A 76 -8.18 2.81 -8.47
CA GLY A 76 -9.39 2.27 -7.85
C GLY A 76 -9.16 1.63 -6.48
N LYS A 77 -10.24 1.53 -5.70
CA LYS A 77 -10.24 1.07 -4.29
C LYS A 77 -9.42 1.96 -3.36
N GLU A 78 -9.43 3.27 -3.62
CA GLU A 78 -8.68 4.28 -2.85
C GLU A 78 -9.03 4.25 -1.35
N ALA A 79 -10.30 4.00 -1.02
CA ALA A 79 -10.75 3.84 0.37
C ALA A 79 -10.11 2.62 1.05
N ASP A 80 -10.13 1.45 0.41
CA ASP A 80 -9.52 0.25 0.95
C ASP A 80 -7.98 0.38 0.99
N PHE A 81 -7.39 1.08 0.03
CA PHE A 81 -5.97 1.40 0.03
C PHE A 81 -5.60 2.24 1.27
N ALA A 82 -6.34 3.32 1.54
CA ALA A 82 -6.11 4.14 2.72
C ALA A 82 -6.30 3.34 4.02
N LEU A 83 -7.45 2.68 4.17
CA LEU A 83 -7.90 2.10 5.44
C LEU A 83 -7.21 0.77 5.78
N ASN A 84 -6.93 -0.06 4.78
CA ASN A 84 -6.37 -1.39 4.98
C ASN A 84 -4.88 -1.42 4.63
N VAL A 85 -4.51 -0.92 3.46
CA VAL A 85 -3.12 -1.04 2.98
C VAL A 85 -2.16 -0.12 3.73
N LEU A 86 -2.53 1.15 3.92
CA LEU A 86 -1.69 2.13 4.57
C LEU A 86 -1.86 2.15 6.09
N LEU A 87 -3.09 2.07 6.58
CA LEU A 87 -3.37 2.16 8.02
C LEU A 87 -3.44 0.81 8.74
N GLY A 88 -3.38 -0.31 8.01
CA GLY A 88 -3.36 -1.64 8.61
C GLY A 88 -4.67 -2.06 9.27
N GLY A 89 -5.79 -1.39 8.94
CA GLY A 89 -7.11 -1.75 9.46
C GLY A 89 -7.72 -0.77 10.43
N VAL A 90 -8.35 0.26 9.89
CA VAL A 90 -9.16 1.20 10.66
C VAL A 90 -10.65 0.93 10.40
N GLU A 91 -11.51 1.30 11.34
CA GLU A 91 -12.96 1.26 11.15
C GLU A 91 -13.33 1.99 9.84
N LYS A 92 -14.20 1.37 9.02
CA LYS A 92 -14.52 1.85 7.67
C LYS A 92 -15.03 3.31 7.67
N ASP A 93 -15.77 3.67 8.71
CA ASP A 93 -16.39 4.98 8.87
C ASP A 93 -15.59 5.91 9.79
N TYR A 94 -14.34 5.55 10.12
CA TYR A 94 -13.50 6.38 10.97
C TYR A 94 -13.28 7.77 10.35
N PHE A 95 -13.09 7.87 9.03
CA PHE A 95 -13.16 9.13 8.28
C PHE A 95 -13.75 8.89 6.90
N LYS A 96 -14.22 9.96 6.25
CA LYS A 96 -14.74 9.92 4.89
C LYS A 96 -13.60 10.03 3.89
N VAL A 97 -13.26 8.93 3.21
CA VAL A 97 -12.28 8.92 2.13
C VAL A 97 -12.90 9.44 0.84
N GLU A 98 -12.25 10.41 0.22
CA GLU A 98 -12.59 10.90 -1.12
C GLU A 98 -11.35 10.92 -2.02
N VAL A 99 -11.57 10.82 -3.33
CA VAL A 99 -10.48 10.72 -4.31
C VAL A 99 -10.13 12.11 -4.84
N ALA A 100 -8.85 12.43 -4.84
CA ALA A 100 -8.29 13.60 -5.52
C ALA A 100 -7.65 13.18 -6.86
N PRO A 101 -7.64 14.04 -7.89
CA PRO A 101 -7.03 13.70 -9.19
C PRO A 101 -5.54 13.31 -9.10
N ASP A 102 -4.81 13.98 -8.23
CA ASP A 102 -3.37 13.80 -8.02
C ASP A 102 -2.95 14.32 -6.63
N THR A 103 -1.69 14.12 -6.28
CA THR A 103 -1.11 14.55 -4.99
C THR A 103 -1.14 16.06 -4.78
N VAL A 104 -0.86 16.85 -5.81
CA VAL A 104 -0.82 18.33 -5.72
C VAL A 104 -2.23 18.84 -5.44
N SER A 105 -3.22 18.31 -6.16
CA SER A 105 -4.65 18.60 -5.98
C SER A 105 -5.13 18.22 -4.57
N ALA A 106 -4.69 17.09 -4.01
CA ALA A 106 -5.02 16.67 -2.65
C ALA A 106 -4.48 17.65 -1.59
N ILE A 107 -3.21 18.05 -1.72
CA ILE A 107 -2.57 19.02 -0.80
C ILE A 107 -3.24 20.40 -0.92
N ALA A 108 -3.51 20.86 -2.15
CA ALA A 108 -4.17 22.13 -2.38
C ALA A 108 -5.57 22.17 -1.76
N ALA A 109 -6.33 21.07 -1.83
CA ALA A 109 -7.64 21.00 -1.21
C ALA A 109 -7.59 21.08 0.33
N VAL A 110 -6.57 20.50 0.97
CA VAL A 110 -6.33 20.65 2.42
C VAL A 110 -5.99 22.12 2.75
N GLN A 111 -5.16 22.77 1.93
CA GLN A 111 -4.80 24.17 2.15
C GLN A 111 -5.99 25.12 2.08
N LEU A 112 -6.83 24.91 1.07
CA LEU A 112 -8.05 25.67 0.83
C LEU A 112 -9.19 25.32 1.81
N GLY A 113 -8.97 24.39 2.75
CA GLY A 113 -10.00 23.95 3.70
C GLY A 113 -11.15 23.17 3.07
N LYS A 114 -10.97 22.67 1.84
CA LYS A 114 -11.96 21.83 1.13
C LYS A 114 -11.95 20.38 1.64
N ALA A 115 -10.85 19.97 2.27
CA ALA A 115 -10.68 18.72 2.99
C ALA A 115 -9.92 18.96 4.30
N ASP A 116 -10.12 18.10 5.29
CA ASP A 116 -9.47 18.23 6.60
C ASP A 116 -8.05 17.64 6.59
N ALA A 117 -7.81 16.61 5.78
CA ALA A 117 -6.53 15.93 5.65
C ALA A 117 -6.36 15.28 4.27
N ALA A 118 -5.13 14.87 3.96
CA ALA A 118 -4.80 14.08 2.78
C ALA A 118 -3.77 13.00 3.11
N ILE A 119 -3.90 11.84 2.48
CA ILE A 119 -2.87 10.80 2.47
C ILE A 119 -2.08 10.95 1.18
N VAL A 120 -0.81 11.31 1.31
CA VAL A 120 0.06 11.63 0.18
C VAL A 120 1.40 10.94 0.33
N PRO A 121 2.14 10.74 -0.77
CA PRO A 121 3.51 10.26 -0.65
C PRO A 121 4.42 11.24 0.09
N THR A 122 5.51 10.73 0.68
CA THR A 122 6.58 11.56 1.22
C THR A 122 7.43 12.19 0.12
N GLY A 123 8.19 13.23 0.45
CA GLY A 123 9.05 13.95 -0.50
C GLY A 123 8.31 14.98 -1.35
N VAL A 124 7.07 15.31 -0.98
CA VAL A 124 6.30 16.42 -1.55
C VAL A 124 6.36 17.63 -0.62
N ASP A 125 6.39 18.82 -1.20
CA ASP A 125 6.38 20.06 -0.44
C ASP A 125 5.04 20.22 0.29
N LEU A 126 5.12 20.42 1.61
CA LEU A 126 3.95 20.68 2.45
C LEU A 126 3.90 22.18 2.76
N PRO A 127 2.99 22.94 2.13
CA PRO A 127 2.86 24.36 2.42
C PRO A 127 2.40 24.59 3.86
N SER A 128 2.93 25.61 4.53
CA SER A 128 2.43 26.01 5.86
C SER A 128 0.95 26.41 5.78
N PRO A 129 0.09 26.02 6.74
CA PRO A 129 0.41 25.33 7.99
C PRO A 129 0.12 23.82 7.96
N THR A 130 0.21 23.16 6.80
CA THR A 130 0.02 21.70 6.71
C THR A 130 1.21 20.97 7.34
N VAL A 131 0.90 20.03 8.22
CA VAL A 131 1.88 19.20 8.93
C VAL A 131 1.60 17.73 8.72
N GLN A 132 2.63 16.91 8.91
CA GLN A 132 2.48 15.47 8.99
C GLN A 132 1.80 15.09 10.32
N VAL A 133 0.71 14.33 10.23
CA VAL A 133 -0.02 13.76 11.37
C VAL A 133 0.46 12.35 11.69
N LEU A 134 0.76 11.56 10.65
CA LEU A 134 1.19 10.17 10.78
C LEU A 134 2.11 9.77 9.63
N ALA A 135 3.20 9.07 9.94
CA ALA A 135 4.01 8.36 8.96
C ALA A 135 3.33 7.03 8.59
N LEU A 136 3.24 6.74 7.30
CA LEU A 136 2.58 5.55 6.76
C LEU A 136 3.61 4.65 6.06
N PRO A 137 3.33 3.34 5.93
CA PRO A 137 4.27 2.40 5.35
C PRO A 137 4.58 2.72 3.89
N SER A 138 5.74 2.22 3.43
CA SER A 138 6.09 2.26 2.02
C SER A 138 5.29 1.26 1.21
N VAL A 139 4.94 1.68 0.00
CA VAL A 139 4.21 0.89 -1.01
C VAL A 139 5.04 0.90 -2.28
N ALA A 140 5.07 -0.22 -3.01
CA ALA A 140 5.78 -0.29 -4.28
C ALA A 140 5.32 0.83 -5.23
N THR A 141 6.28 1.44 -5.92
CA THR A 141 6.04 2.42 -6.98
C THR A 141 5.34 1.77 -8.18
N PRO A 142 4.92 2.53 -9.21
CA PRO A 142 4.38 1.94 -10.44
C PRO A 142 5.32 0.88 -11.04
N ILE A 143 4.75 -0.16 -11.64
CA ILE A 143 5.47 -1.33 -12.13
C ILE A 143 5.27 -1.43 -13.62
N LEU A 144 6.39 -1.65 -14.34
CA LEU A 144 6.36 -2.00 -15.73
C LEU A 144 5.96 -3.46 -15.87
N VAL A 145 4.83 -3.71 -16.51
CA VAL A 145 4.26 -5.04 -16.69
C VAL A 145 4.04 -5.36 -18.16
N GLY A 146 4.14 -6.64 -18.48
CA GLY A 146 3.71 -7.21 -19.75
C GLY A 146 2.39 -7.97 -19.60
N TYR A 147 1.54 -7.90 -20.63
CA TYR A 147 0.29 -8.65 -20.71
C TYR A 147 0.38 -9.79 -21.73
N ALA A 148 -0.72 -10.54 -21.89
CA ALA A 148 -0.80 -11.63 -22.86
C ALA A 148 -0.41 -11.17 -24.28
N GLY A 149 0.27 -12.04 -25.03
CA GLY A 149 0.76 -11.74 -26.39
C GLY A 149 2.21 -11.28 -26.46
N LEU A 150 2.86 -10.96 -25.32
CA LEU A 150 4.28 -10.61 -25.29
C LEU A 150 5.16 -11.87 -25.33
N THR A 151 5.94 -12.04 -26.41
CA THR A 151 6.83 -13.20 -26.56
C THR A 151 8.00 -13.17 -25.57
N ALA A 152 8.67 -14.30 -25.36
CA ALA A 152 9.84 -14.36 -24.48
C ALA A 152 10.99 -13.44 -24.94
N GLN A 153 11.19 -13.35 -26.26
CA GLN A 153 12.19 -12.46 -26.84
C GLN A 153 11.81 -10.99 -26.62
N GLN A 154 10.55 -10.61 -26.87
CA GLN A 154 10.07 -9.25 -26.61
C GLN A 154 10.19 -8.87 -25.13
N ARG A 155 9.86 -9.77 -24.20
CA ARG A 155 10.06 -9.55 -22.76
C ARG A 155 11.52 -9.23 -22.45
N THR A 156 12.45 -10.01 -22.98
CA THR A 156 13.89 -9.80 -22.77
C THR A 156 14.34 -8.44 -23.29
N THR A 157 13.88 -8.06 -24.50
CA THR A 157 14.17 -6.75 -25.09
C THR A 157 13.62 -5.60 -24.24
N VAL A 158 12.39 -5.72 -23.73
CA VAL A 158 11.77 -4.67 -22.88
C VAL A 158 12.51 -4.54 -21.55
N ILE A 159 12.88 -5.65 -20.91
CA ILE A 159 13.66 -5.64 -19.66
C ILE A 159 15.02 -4.98 -19.90
N ALA A 160 15.71 -5.32 -20.98
CA ALA A 160 16.99 -4.71 -21.35
C ALA A 160 16.86 -3.21 -21.64
N ALA A 161 15.78 -2.78 -22.30
CA ALA A 161 15.50 -1.37 -22.52
C ALA A 161 15.20 -0.63 -21.21
N ALA A 162 14.41 -1.23 -20.32
CA ALA A 162 14.08 -0.66 -19.01
C ALA A 162 15.33 -0.44 -18.15
N ALA A 163 16.27 -1.39 -18.16
CA ALA A 163 17.53 -1.27 -17.41
C ALA A 163 18.39 -0.06 -17.84
N ASN A 164 18.27 0.36 -19.10
CA ASN A 164 19.00 1.50 -19.66
C ASN A 164 18.22 2.82 -19.61
N PHE A 165 16.96 2.78 -19.19
CA PHE A 165 16.12 3.97 -19.14
C PHE A 165 16.62 4.99 -18.11
N LYS A 166 16.67 6.25 -18.54
CA LYS A 166 16.91 7.42 -17.69
C LYS A 166 15.75 8.39 -17.91
N GLY A 167 15.02 8.67 -16.84
CA GLY A 167 13.87 9.55 -16.89
C GLY A 167 14.06 10.78 -16.01
N ASP A 168 12.95 11.25 -15.45
CA ASP A 168 12.84 12.52 -14.74
C ASP A 168 12.55 12.30 -13.24
N THR A 169 12.06 13.34 -12.57
CA THR A 169 11.67 13.29 -11.15
C THR A 169 10.46 12.40 -10.87
N THR A 170 9.63 12.14 -11.89
CA THR A 170 8.44 11.28 -11.78
C THR A 170 8.85 9.81 -11.81
N ILE A 171 9.70 9.44 -12.76
CA ILE A 171 10.30 8.11 -12.88
C ILE A 171 11.75 8.28 -13.34
N ALA A 172 12.68 8.09 -12.42
CA ALA A 172 14.10 8.34 -12.69
C ALA A 172 14.75 7.21 -13.47
N SER A 173 14.37 5.96 -13.19
CA SER A 173 14.92 4.76 -13.83
C SER A 173 14.01 3.55 -13.57
N PHE A 174 14.41 2.38 -14.08
CA PHE A 174 13.82 1.11 -13.69
C PHE A 174 14.88 0.20 -13.07
N ARG A 175 14.44 -0.67 -12.15
CA ARG A 175 15.23 -1.75 -11.56
C ARG A 175 14.52 -3.09 -11.74
N ALA A 176 15.21 -4.19 -11.46
CA ALA A 176 14.61 -5.51 -11.44
C ALA A 176 13.31 -5.50 -10.62
N GLY A 177 12.22 -5.93 -11.23
CA GLY A 177 10.91 -5.94 -10.59
C GLY A 177 10.74 -7.14 -9.67
N ASP A 178 10.08 -6.93 -8.54
CA ASP A 178 9.70 -8.00 -7.61
C ASP A 178 8.18 -8.19 -7.61
N ALA A 179 7.73 -9.38 -8.04
CA ALA A 179 6.32 -9.72 -8.02
C ALA A 179 5.77 -9.89 -6.59
N GLU A 180 6.62 -10.23 -5.61
CA GLU A 180 6.19 -10.31 -4.21
C GLU A 180 5.83 -8.94 -3.65
N ALA A 181 6.41 -7.85 -4.14
CA ALA A 181 6.03 -6.49 -3.74
C ALA A 181 4.54 -6.20 -4.05
N VAL A 182 4.02 -6.64 -5.19
CA VAL A 182 2.58 -6.49 -5.52
C VAL A 182 1.72 -7.42 -4.70
N LYS A 183 2.13 -8.68 -4.54
CA LYS A 183 1.39 -9.65 -3.72
C LYS A 183 1.33 -9.22 -2.26
N ALA A 184 2.38 -8.59 -1.75
CA ALA A 184 2.40 -8.04 -0.40
C ALA A 184 1.34 -6.95 -0.21
N ILE A 185 1.13 -6.09 -1.22
CA ILE A 185 0.04 -5.11 -1.22
C ILE A 185 -1.32 -5.83 -1.27
N ALA A 186 -1.48 -6.82 -2.15
CA ALA A 186 -2.72 -7.59 -2.29
C ALA A 186 -3.16 -8.24 -0.96
N ARG A 187 -2.20 -8.80 -0.20
CA ARG A 187 -2.44 -9.37 1.13
C ARG A 187 -2.97 -8.34 2.14
N ARG A 188 -2.57 -7.06 2.01
CA ARG A 188 -2.99 -5.97 2.90
C ARG A 188 -4.37 -5.39 2.56
N PHE A 189 -4.91 -5.67 1.37
CA PHE A 189 -6.29 -5.29 1.03
C PHE A 189 -7.34 -6.15 1.77
N GLY A 190 -6.96 -7.34 2.24
CA GLY A 190 -7.84 -8.15 3.08
C GLY A 190 -8.12 -7.47 4.42
N ALA A 191 -9.31 -7.68 4.97
CA ALA A 191 -9.64 -7.20 6.30
C ALA A 191 -8.61 -7.74 7.31
N PRO A 192 -7.95 -6.85 8.08
CA PRO A 192 -6.95 -7.30 9.03
C PRO A 192 -7.63 -8.14 10.10
N VAL A 193 -7.18 -9.38 10.21
CA VAL A 193 -7.58 -10.27 11.29
C VAL A 193 -7.01 -9.67 12.57
N LYS A 194 -7.86 -8.99 13.36
CA LYS A 194 -7.52 -8.56 14.71
C LYS A 194 -7.30 -9.82 15.55
N ARG A 195 -6.07 -10.34 15.53
CA ARG A 195 -5.67 -11.38 16.47
C ARG A 195 -5.71 -10.74 17.85
N GLY A 196 -6.54 -11.30 18.74
CA GLY A 196 -6.57 -10.87 20.13
C GLY A 196 -5.15 -10.90 20.72
N PRO A 197 -4.87 -10.07 21.74
CA PRO A 197 -3.55 -10.05 22.36
C PRO A 197 -3.15 -11.49 22.71
N LEU A 198 -2.01 -11.95 22.19
CA LEU A 198 -1.40 -13.18 22.64
C LEU A 198 -1.11 -12.98 24.13
N VAL A 199 -1.92 -13.61 24.99
CA VAL A 199 -1.60 -13.71 26.41
C VAL A 199 -0.33 -14.54 26.49
N VAL A 200 0.81 -13.87 26.61
CA VAL A 200 2.04 -14.53 27.04
C VAL A 200 1.84 -14.76 28.55
N PRO A 201 1.66 -16.00 29.02
CA PRO A 201 1.53 -16.24 30.45
C PRO A 201 2.77 -15.68 31.14
N SER A 202 2.54 -14.83 32.15
CA SER A 202 3.59 -14.27 32.97
C SER A 202 4.21 -15.41 33.77
N VAL A 203 5.33 -15.97 33.31
CA VAL A 203 6.06 -17.00 34.04
C VAL A 203 6.67 -16.34 35.28
N ARG A 204 6.07 -16.57 36.46
CA ARG A 204 6.74 -16.25 37.73
C ARG A 204 7.86 -17.27 37.91
N LEU A 205 9.10 -16.81 37.80
CA LEU A 205 10.27 -17.60 38.14
C LEU A 205 10.33 -17.72 39.67
N VAL A 206 10.14 -18.93 40.18
CA VAL A 206 10.40 -19.23 41.59
C VAL A 206 11.85 -19.70 41.69
N VAL A 207 12.56 -19.29 42.74
CA VAL A 207 14.01 -19.56 42.90
C VAL A 207 14.37 -21.05 42.83
N GLY A 208 13.41 -21.96 43.11
CA GLY A 208 13.58 -23.40 42.96
C GLY A 208 13.84 -23.87 41.52
N ASP A 209 13.28 -23.18 40.51
CA ASP A 209 13.38 -23.59 39.09
C ASP A 209 14.79 -23.36 38.49
N LEU A 210 15.67 -22.66 39.21
CA LEU A 210 17.05 -22.42 38.81
C LEU A 210 18.00 -23.56 39.22
N VAL A 211 17.59 -24.41 40.17
CA VAL A 211 18.46 -25.45 40.75
C VAL A 211 18.33 -26.80 40.04
N GLU A 212 17.13 -27.14 39.55
CA GLU A 212 16.85 -28.49 39.01
C GLU A 212 16.93 -28.61 37.48
N GLY A 213 17.07 -27.50 36.76
CA GLY A 213 17.10 -27.47 35.28
C GLY A 213 15.72 -27.68 34.65
N ARG A 214 15.30 -26.79 33.74
CA ARG A 214 13.93 -26.81 33.20
C ARG A 214 13.71 -27.91 32.17
N LYS A 215 12.58 -28.63 32.30
CA LYS A 215 11.84 -29.21 31.17
C LYS A 215 10.64 -28.30 30.87
N LEU A 216 10.69 -27.58 29.74
CA LEU A 216 9.53 -26.86 29.24
C LEU A 216 8.59 -27.84 28.53
N ALA A 217 7.67 -28.43 29.28
CA ALA A 217 6.53 -29.12 28.68
C ALA A 217 5.50 -28.05 28.29
N ILE A 218 5.44 -27.71 27.00
CA ILE A 218 4.27 -26.99 26.47
C ILE A 218 3.16 -28.03 26.39
N GLU A 219 2.29 -28.08 27.40
CA GLU A 219 1.03 -28.82 27.26
C GLU A 219 0.24 -28.21 26.11
N ARG A 220 0.11 -28.97 25.03
CA ARG A 220 -0.79 -28.60 23.93
C ARG A 220 -2.21 -28.85 24.42
N THR A 221 -2.93 -27.80 24.78
CA THR A 221 -4.39 -27.90 24.97
C THR A 221 -5.00 -28.35 23.62
N PRO A 222 -5.79 -29.43 23.58
CA PRO A 222 -6.51 -29.82 22.37
C PRO A 222 -7.45 -28.69 21.91
N ALA A 223 -7.54 -28.49 20.60
CA ALA A 223 -8.22 -27.35 19.96
C ALA A 223 -9.75 -27.26 20.14
N THR A 224 -10.35 -27.99 21.08
CA THR A 224 -11.81 -28.22 21.12
C THR A 224 -12.53 -27.76 22.39
N THR A 225 -11.90 -27.00 23.29
CA THR A 225 -12.62 -26.48 24.47
C THR A 225 -12.75 -24.96 24.41
N PHE A 226 -13.69 -24.48 23.59
CA PHE A 226 -14.22 -23.12 23.77
C PHE A 226 -15.17 -23.15 24.97
N ALA A 227 -14.91 -22.31 25.96
CA ALA A 227 -15.75 -22.15 27.13
C ALA A 227 -17.17 -21.71 26.71
N ILE A 228 -18.17 -22.47 27.13
CA ILE A 228 -19.57 -22.06 27.08
C ILE A 228 -19.77 -21.02 28.18
N SER A 229 -20.05 -19.77 27.80
CA SER A 229 -20.51 -18.75 28.74
C SER A 229 -21.85 -19.19 29.32
N ARG A 230 -21.96 -19.22 30.64
CA ARG A 230 -23.24 -18.96 31.32
C ARG A 230 -23.50 -17.47 31.38
#